data_AF-A0A550H6T7-F1
#
_entry.id   AF-A0A550H6T7-F1
#
_cell.length_a   1.000
_cell.length_b   1.000
_cell.length_c   1.000
_cell.angle_alpha   90.00
_cell.angle_beta   90.00
_cell.angle_gamma   90.00
#
_symmetry.space_group_name_H-M   'P 1'
#
loop_
_entity.id
_entity.type
_entity.pdbx_description
1 polymer ?
#
loop_
_entity_poly.entity_id
_entity_poly.type
_entity_poly.pdbx_seq_one_letter_code
_entity_poly.pdbx_strand_id
1 'polypeptide(L)'
;MNTYQPMMARSAEKPFNDSDWIFEVKWDGIRAIAYVDDGVSLKTRNDKELITRFPEFNELSTLTRDVVLDGEIVILTDGLPDFQAVASRN
;
A
#
# COMPACT_ATOMS: atom_id res chain seq x y z
N MET A 1 -5.12 -16.72 9.68
CA MET A 1 -5.43 -15.75 8.62
C MET A 1 -4.85 -16.25 7.32
N ASN A 2 -5.62 -16.22 6.22
CA ASN A 2 -5.06 -16.47 4.89
C ASN A 2 -4.22 -15.26 4.49
N THR A 3 -2.99 -15.49 4.05
CA THR A 3 -2.12 -14.43 3.51
C THR A 3 -2.39 -14.30 2.01
N TYR A 4 -2.72 -13.10 1.56
CA TYR A 4 -2.87 -12.80 0.13
C TYR A 4 -1.52 -12.45 -0.48
N GLN A 5 -1.28 -12.98 -1.68
CA GLN A 5 -0.14 -12.59 -2.50
C GLN A 5 -0.55 -11.43 -3.41
N PRO A 6 0.15 -10.28 -3.36
CA PRO A 6 -0.23 -9.12 -4.16
C PRO A 6 -0.13 -9.39 -5.66
N MET A 7 -1.11 -8.92 -6.43
CA MET A 7 -1.07 -9.00 -7.89
C MET A 7 0.10 -8.17 -8.45
N MET A 8 0.82 -8.72 -9.42
CA MET A 8 1.96 -8.05 -10.05
C MET A 8 1.56 -7.40 -11.38
N ALA A 9 2.01 -6.17 -11.58
CA ALA A 9 1.86 -5.46 -12.85
C ALA A 9 2.84 -6.01 -13.90
N ARG A 10 2.48 -5.85 -15.17
CA ARG A 10 3.38 -6.06 -16.31
C ARG A 10 3.81 -4.71 -16.87
N SER A 11 5.04 -4.61 -17.33
CA SER A 11 5.52 -3.42 -18.02
C SER A 11 4.86 -3.31 -19.41
N ALA A 12 4.47 -2.09 -19.79
CA ALA A 12 4.07 -1.75 -21.14
C ALA A 12 5.23 -1.02 -21.85
N GLU A 13 5.37 -1.20 -23.16
CA GLU A 13 6.46 -0.59 -23.94
C GLU A 13 6.29 0.92 -24.12
N LYS A 14 5.05 1.41 -24.12
CA LYS A 14 4.71 2.82 -24.29
C LYS A 14 3.44 3.19 -23.53
N PRO A 15 3.25 4.47 -23.16
CA PRO A 15 1.97 4.96 -22.67
C PRO A 15 0.86 4.72 -23.69
N PHE A 16 -0.35 4.47 -23.20
CA PHE A 16 -1.55 4.29 -24.01
C PHE A 16 -2.75 4.94 -23.32
N ASN A 17 -3.82 5.14 -24.07
CA ASN A 17 -5.11 5.59 -23.55
C ASN A 17 -6.19 4.75 -24.21
N ASP A 18 -6.96 4.03 -23.41
CA ASP A 18 -7.92 3.03 -23.85
C ASP A 18 -9.08 2.99 -22.85
N SER A 19 -10.31 2.97 -23.34
CA SER A 19 -11.53 2.98 -22.52
C SER A 19 -11.72 1.71 -21.70
N ASP A 20 -11.07 0.61 -22.08
CA ASP A 20 -11.14 -0.65 -21.36
C ASP A 20 -10.24 -0.67 -20.12
N TRP A 21 -9.52 0.42 -19.85
CA TRP A 21 -8.53 0.53 -18.77
C TRP A 21 -8.85 1.66 -17.79
N ILE A 22 -8.56 1.40 -16.51
CA ILE A 22 -8.50 2.41 -15.46
C ILE A 22 -7.04 2.73 -15.19
N PHE A 23 -6.72 4.01 -15.04
CA PHE A 23 -5.37 4.49 -14.77
C PHE A 23 -5.27 5.05 -13.36
N GLU A 24 -4.27 4.58 -12.63
CA GLU A 24 -3.90 5.11 -11.31
C GLU A 24 -2.47 5.64 -11.35
N VAL A 25 -2.17 6.58 -10.45
CA VAL A 25 -0.79 7.05 -10.27
C VAL A 25 0.05 5.89 -9.75
N LYS A 26 1.16 5.60 -10.44
CA LYS A 26 2.16 4.68 -9.90
C LYS A 26 2.96 5.41 -8.82
N TRP A 27 2.60 5.17 -7.57
CA TRP A 27 3.32 5.68 -6.42
C TRP A 27 4.66 4.95 -6.20
N ASP A 28 5.69 5.67 -5.78
CA ASP A 28 6.97 5.10 -5.36
C ASP A 28 7.03 5.09 -3.83
N GLY A 29 6.67 3.96 -3.21
CA GLY A 29 6.58 3.84 -1.76
C GLY A 29 6.80 2.41 -1.26
N ILE A 30 6.13 2.05 -0.18
CA ILE A 30 6.14 0.68 0.36
C ILE A 30 4.77 0.07 0.16
N ARG A 31 4.67 -0.91 -0.76
CA ARG A 31 3.46 -1.71 -0.92
C ARG A 31 3.11 -2.47 0.35
N ALA A 32 1.89 -2.28 0.82
CA ALA A 32 1.38 -2.88 2.04
C ALA A 32 -0.03 -3.44 1.85
N ILE A 33 -0.28 -4.60 2.46
CA ILE A 33 -1.59 -5.23 2.57
C ILE A 33 -2.10 -5.02 3.99
N ALA A 34 -3.20 -4.29 4.14
CA ALA A 34 -3.85 -4.08 5.43
C ALA A 34 -4.97 -5.11 5.61
N TYR A 35 -4.88 -5.92 6.66
CA TYR A 35 -5.94 -6.81 7.11
C TYR A 35 -6.63 -6.12 8.28
N VAL A 36 -7.89 -5.72 8.07
CA VAL A 36 -8.65 -4.92 9.01
C VAL A 36 -9.85 -5.70 9.53
N ASP A 37 -9.88 -5.89 10.84
CA ASP A 37 -10.95 -6.54 11.60
C ASP A 37 -11.12 -5.79 12.94
N ASP A 38 -11.11 -6.46 14.09
CA ASP A 38 -11.01 -5.82 15.43
C ASP A 38 -9.69 -5.05 15.66
N GLY A 39 -8.72 -5.22 14.77
CA GLY A 39 -7.45 -4.51 14.74
C GLY A 39 -6.87 -4.48 13.33
N VAL A 40 -5.63 -4.01 13.21
CA VAL A 40 -4.95 -3.88 11.91
C VAL A 40 -3.64 -4.66 11.92
N SER A 41 -3.49 -5.60 10.97
CA SER A 41 -2.18 -6.13 10.58
C SER A 41 -1.81 -5.54 9.24
N LEU A 42 -0.66 -4.87 9.17
CA LEU A 42 -0.21 -4.14 8.01
C LEU A 42 1.06 -4.79 7.48
N LYS A 43 1.00 -5.46 6.35
CA LYS A 43 2.10 -6.33 5.92
C LYS A 43 2.71 -5.92 4.60
N THR A 44 4.03 -5.98 4.50
CA THR A 44 4.71 -5.89 3.20
C THR A 44 4.29 -7.05 2.28
N ARG A 45 4.62 -6.94 0.99
CA ARG A 45 4.50 -8.05 0.02
C ARG A 45 5.13 -9.37 0.50
N ASN A 46 6.16 -9.32 1.33
CA ASN A 46 6.88 -10.49 1.83
C ASN A 46 6.42 -10.90 3.26
N ASP A 47 5.16 -10.57 3.63
CA ASP A 47 4.50 -10.92 4.90
C ASP A 47 5.18 -10.36 6.17
N LYS A 48 6.05 -9.35 6.03
CA LYS A 48 6.64 -8.63 7.18
C LYS A 48 5.67 -7.59 7.72
N GLU A 49 5.45 -7.61 9.03
CA GLU A 49 4.60 -6.65 9.75
C GLU A 49 5.21 -5.23 9.74
N LEU A 50 4.35 -4.23 9.52
CA LEU A 50 4.67 -2.81 9.40
C LEU A 50 3.92 -1.95 10.41
N ILE A 51 2.90 -2.47 11.10
CA ILE A 51 2.04 -1.65 11.96
C ILE A 51 2.80 -0.93 13.07
N THR A 52 3.90 -1.48 13.58
CA THR A 52 4.74 -0.83 14.59
C THR A 52 5.50 0.38 14.04
N ARG A 53 5.86 0.34 12.76
CA ARG A 53 6.56 1.42 12.04
C ARG A 53 5.61 2.52 11.59
N PHE A 54 4.36 2.15 11.32
CA PHE A 54 3.29 3.04 10.89
C PHE A 54 2.04 2.90 11.78
N PRO A 55 2.14 3.23 13.09
CA PRO A 55 1.07 2.99 14.06
C PRO A 55 -0.21 3.77 13.77
N GLU A 56 -0.14 4.87 13.01
CA GLU A 56 -1.29 5.66 12.59
C GLU A 56 -2.31 4.83 11.79
N PHE A 57 -1.89 3.77 11.10
CA PHE A 57 -2.83 2.91 10.36
C PHE A 57 -3.73 2.06 11.25
N ASN A 58 -3.50 2.00 12.57
CA ASN A 58 -4.47 1.37 13.48
C ASN A 58 -5.84 2.05 13.45
N GLU A 59 -5.91 3.32 13.03
CA GLU A 59 -7.19 4.03 12.86
C GLU A 59 -8.11 3.36 11.82
N LEU A 60 -7.58 2.57 10.89
CA LEU A 60 -8.38 1.88 9.87
C LEU A 60 -9.46 0.96 10.46
N SER A 61 -9.21 0.31 11.60
CA SER A 61 -10.22 -0.56 12.24
C SER A 61 -11.40 0.22 12.83
N THR A 62 -11.26 1.53 12.98
CA THR A 62 -12.36 2.42 13.38
C THR A 62 -13.23 2.85 12.19
N LEU A 63 -12.66 2.81 10.97
CA LEU A 63 -13.33 3.26 9.74
C LEU A 63 -14.03 2.12 9.00
N THR A 64 -13.48 0.91 9.09
CA THR A 64 -13.97 -0.27 8.36
C THR A 64 -13.61 -1.55 9.10
N ARG A 65 -14.29 -2.65 8.77
CA ARG A 65 -14.13 -3.98 9.37
C ARG A 65 -14.33 -5.05 8.30
N ASP A 66 -13.76 -6.24 8.51
CA ASP A 66 -13.85 -7.38 7.58
C ASP A 66 -13.33 -7.08 6.17
N VAL A 67 -12.24 -6.31 6.05
CA VAL A 67 -11.66 -5.97 4.74
C VAL A 67 -10.17 -6.29 4.65
N VAL A 68 -9.72 -6.50 3.41
CA VAL A 68 -8.31 -6.54 3.04
C VAL A 68 -8.06 -5.48 1.98
N LEU A 69 -7.13 -4.57 2.25
CA LEU A 69 -6.77 -3.46 1.37
C LEU A 69 -5.36 -3.67 0.83
N ASP A 70 -5.17 -3.47 -0.47
CA ASP A 70 -3.85 -3.44 -1.13
C ASP A 70 -3.57 -1.98 -1.52
N GLY A 71 -2.42 -1.45 -1.09
CA GLY A 71 -2.08 -0.05 -1.34
C GLY A 71 -0.61 0.25 -1.14
N GLU A 72 -0.26 1.52 -1.36
CA GLU A 72 1.11 2.02 -1.27
C GLU A 72 1.23 3.04 -0.14
N ILE A 73 2.14 2.80 0.81
CA ILE A 73 2.47 3.79 1.84
C ILE A 73 3.49 4.76 1.24
N VAL A 74 3.16 6.05 1.23
CA VAL A 74 4.01 7.12 0.67
C VAL A 74 4.26 8.22 1.70
N ILE A 75 5.44 8.83 1.62
CA ILE A 75 5.72 10.14 2.22
C ILE A 75 5.87 11.12 1.08
N LEU A 76 5.27 12.31 1.22
CA LEU A 76 5.39 13.39 0.25
C LEU A 76 6.36 14.45 0.78
N THR A 77 7.36 14.80 -0.04
CA THR A 77 8.27 15.92 0.18
C THR A 77 7.99 16.93 -0.93
N ASP A 78 7.62 18.16 -0.56
CA ASP A 78 7.22 19.22 -1.50
C ASP A 78 6.10 18.77 -2.49
N GLY A 79 5.20 17.91 -2.01
CA GLY A 79 4.09 17.38 -2.79
C GLY A 79 4.45 16.23 -3.74
N LEU A 80 5.71 15.79 -3.76
CA LEU A 80 6.19 14.68 -4.59
C LEU A 80 6.49 13.44 -3.73
N PRO A 81 6.28 12.21 -4.26
CA PRO A 81 6.66 10.99 -3.56
C PRO A 81 8.16 10.95 -3.26
N ASP A 82 8.49 10.72 -1.98
CA ASP A 82 9.85 10.57 -1.49
C ASP A 82 10.05 9.16 -0.96
N PHE A 83 10.54 8.29 -1.84
CA PHE A 83 10.82 6.90 -1.51
C PHE A 83 11.87 6.79 -0.40
N GLN A 84 12.89 7.65 -0.38
CA GLN A 84 13.96 7.57 0.63
C GLN A 84 13.43 7.95 2.01
N ALA A 85 12.56 8.95 2.11
CA ALA A 85 11.91 9.32 3.37
C ALA A 85 11.07 8.16 3.93
N VAL A 86 10.21 7.54 3.11
CA VAL A 86 9.39 6.41 3.58
C VAL A 86 10.24 5.17 3.88
N ALA A 87 11.30 4.91 3.10
CA ALA A 87 12.19 3.77 3.31
C ALA A 87 13.06 3.90 4.57
N SER A 88 13.40 5.12 5.00
CA SER A 88 14.27 5.39 6.16
C SER A 88 13.52 5.68 7.47
N ARG A 89 12.21 5.95 7.42
CA ARG A 89 11.37 6.10 8.62
C ARG A 89 11.47 4.84 9.49
N ASN A 90 11.63 4.96 10.80
CA ASN A 90 11.61 3.82 11.75
C ASN A 90 10.57 4.05 12.83
#